data_AF-A0A530ZMR3-F1
#
_entry.id   AF-A0A530ZMR3-F1
#
_cell.length_a   1.000
_cell.length_b   1.000
_cell.length_c   1.000
_cell.angle_alpha   90.00
_cell.angle_beta   90.00
_cell.angle_gamma   90.00
#
_symmetry.space_group_name_H-M   'P 1'
#
loop_
_entity.id
_entity.type
_entity.pdbx_description
1 polymer ?
#
loop_
_entity_poly.entity_id
_entity_poly.type
_entity_poly.pdbx_seq_one_letter_code
_entity_poly.pdbx_strand_id
1 'polypeptide(L)' 'NVIIEFPSLAAAHDCYRSPEYQRAVAIRQKVADGEIVLVEGV' A
#
# COMPACT_ATOMS: atom_id res chain seq x y z
N ASN A 1 -2.20 -9.87 -9.60
CA ASN A 1 -1.86 -8.42 -9.63
C ASN A 1 -3.02 -7.63 -9.08
N VAL A 2 -2.75 -6.70 -8.17
CA VAL A 2 -3.75 -5.83 -7.52
C VAL A 2 -3.35 -4.39 -7.82
N ILE A 3 -4.31 -3.58 -8.27
CA ILE A 3 -4.13 -2.16 -8.57
C ILE A 3 -5.13 -1.39 -7.73
N ILE A 4 -4.65 -0.34 -7.05
CA ILE A 4 -5.47 0.53 -6.21
C ILE A 4 -5.23 1.96 -6.68
N GLU A 5 -6.27 2.61 -7.17
CA GLU A 5 -6.22 4.01 -7.56
C GLU A 5 -6.50 4.91 -6.35
N PHE A 6 -5.68 5.95 -6.21
CA PHE A 6 -5.84 6.97 -5.17
C PHE A 6 -5.99 8.35 -5.82
N PRO A 7 -6.66 9.31 -5.14
CA PRO A 7 -6.79 10.67 -5.66
C PRO A 7 -5.47 11.43 -5.86
N SER A 8 -4.39 11.01 -5.19
CA SER A 8 -3.03 11.54 -5.35
C SER A 8 -1.97 10.57 -4.82
N LEU A 9 -0.71 10.77 -5.21
CA LEU A 9 0.41 9.99 -4.65
C LEU A 9 0.55 10.19 -3.13
N ALA A 10 0.27 11.41 -2.63
CA ALA A 10 0.27 11.69 -1.20
C ALA A 10 -0.78 10.86 -0.45
N ALA A 11 -1.99 10.74 -0.99
CA ALA A 11 -3.04 9.91 -0.39
C ALA A 11 -2.66 8.42 -0.35
N ALA A 12 -1.97 7.91 -1.38
CA ALA A 12 -1.43 6.55 -1.38
C ALA A 12 -0.35 6.36 -0.31
N HIS A 13 0.53 7.35 -0.13
CA HIS A 13 1.53 7.35 0.93
C HIS A 13 0.91 7.36 2.33
N ASP A 14 -0.10 8.21 2.57
CA ASP A 14 -0.78 8.31 3.86
C ASP A 14 -1.51 7.01 4.19
N CYS A 15 -2.19 6.41 3.19
CA CYS A 15 -2.80 5.10 3.34
C CYS A 15 -1.76 4.04 3.72
N TYR A 16 -0.67 3.94 2.97
CA TYR A 16 0.37 2.95 3.22
C TYR A 16 1.00 3.12 4.61
N ARG A 17 1.25 4.36 5.05
CA ARG A 17 1.88 4.68 6.34
C ARG A 17 0.92 4.67 7.53
N SER A 18 -0.39 4.55 7.30
CA SER A 18 -1.38 4.54 8.37
C SER A 18 -1.14 3.39 9.37
N PRO A 19 -1.35 3.61 10.68
CA PRO A 19 -1.24 2.54 11.67
C PRO A 19 -2.12 1.33 11.35
N GLU A 20 -3.30 1.57 10.76
CA GLU A 20 -4.26 0.56 10.34
C GLU A 20 -3.67 -0.33 9.26
N TYR A 21 -3.13 0.27 8.20
CA TYR A 21 -2.57 -0.49 7.09
C TYR A 21 -1.26 -1.20 7.48
N GLN A 22 -0.43 -0.58 8.32
CA GLN A 22 0.79 -1.22 8.83
C GLN A 22 0.51 -2.49 9.65
N ARG A 23 -0.59 -2.52 10.42
CA ARG A 23 -1.05 -3.77 11.07
C ARG A 23 -1.41 -4.85 10.05
N ALA A 24 -2.06 -4.49 8.94
CA ALA A 24 -2.39 -5.42 7.86
C ALA A 24 -1.13 -5.92 7.11
N VAL A 25 -0.15 -5.04 6.86
CA VAL A 25 1.14 -5.41 6.27
C VAL A 25 1.84 -6.49 7.09
N ALA A 26 1.88 -6.34 8.43
CA ALA A 26 2.51 -7.31 9.32
C ALA A 26 1.85 -8.70 9.28
N ILE A 27 0.55 -8.77 9.00
CA ILE A 27 -0.16 -10.04 8.80
C ILE A 27 0.21 -10.62 7.43
N ARG A 28 0.15 -9.81 6.37
CA ARG A 28 0.46 -10.23 4.99
C ARG A 28 1.86 -10.84 4.89
N GLN A 29 2.86 -10.18 5.45
CA GLN A 29 4.26 -10.62 5.40
C GLN A 29 4.51 -11.99 6.05
N LYS A 30 3.63 -12.48 6.94
CA LYS A 30 3.77 -13.80 7.56
C LYS A 30 3.31 -14.94 6.65
N VAL A 31 2.47 -14.65 5.65
CA VAL A 31 1.75 -15.66 4.87
C VAL A 31 1.95 -15.52 3.36
N ALA A 32 2.51 -14.39 2.91
CA ALA A 32 2.74 -14.12 1.50
C ALA A 32 3.93 -13.18 1.28
N ASP A 33 4.74 -13.54 0.29
CA ASP A 33 5.70 -12.63 -0.32
C ASP A 33 4.98 -11.71 -1.32
N GLY A 34 5.35 -10.44 -1.37
CA GLY A 34 4.77 -9.51 -2.32
C GLY A 34 5.38 -8.12 -2.27
N GLU A 35 5.51 -7.52 -3.46
CA GLU A 35 6.04 -6.18 -3.68
C GLU A 35 4.90 -5.16 -3.81
N ILE A 36 5.07 -3.99 -3.19
CA ILE A 36 4.14 -2.87 -3.30
C ILE A 36 4.93 -1.69 -3.83
N VAL A 37 4.47 -1.14 -4.95
CA VAL A 37 5.03 0.05 -5.59
C VAL A 37 3.96 1.14 -5.65
N LEU A 38 4.37 2.37 -5.35
CA LEU A 38 3.52 3.55 -5.51
C LEU A 38 4.05 4.33 -6.72
N VAL A 39 3.17 4.59 -7.68
CA VAL A 39 3.52 5.22 -8.95
C VAL A 39 2.63 6.45 -9.13
N GLU A 40 3.22 7.58 -9.48
CA GLU A 40 2.48 8.80 -9.85
C GLU A 40 1.97 8.67 -11.30
N GLY A 41 0.69 9.00 -11.50
CA GLY A 41 0.11 9.06 -12.84
C GLY A 41 0.66 10.23 -13.65
N VAL A 42 0.64 10.08 -14.98
CA VAL A 42 1.00 11.14 -15.96
C VAL A 42 -0.21 11.89 -16.47
#